data_AF-A0A1H3F4Z3-F1
#
_entry.id   AF-A0A1H3F4Z3-F1
#
_cell.length_a   1.000
_cell.length_b   1.000
_cell.length_c   1.000
_cell.angle_alpha   90.00
_cell.angle_beta   90.00
_cell.angle_gamma   90.00
#
_symmetry.space_group_name_H-M   'P 1'
#
loop_
_entity.id
_entity.type
_entity.pdbx_description
1 polymer ?
#
loop_
_entity_poly.entity_id
_entity_poly.type
_entity_poly.pdbx_seq_one_letter_code
_entity_poly.pdbx_strand_id
1 'polypeptide(L)'
;MALRIIATGGTFDKHYDEIAGKLTFAASHLPQVIQRARITTEIALEELPLLDSLDMQDIDRRRVLASCTHAAEQSIVIIHGTDTMRETAAVLGAAALDKTIVVTGAMIPYAIANSDALFNFGFACGVAQALPPGVYVAMNGKIFAWDKVEKNRAAGVFEPL
;
A
#
# COMPACT_ATOMS: atom_id res chain seq x y z
N MET A 1 -19.33 -6.74 -1.95
CA MET A 1 -18.00 -7.36 -2.10
C MET A 1 -17.11 -6.71 -1.07
N ALA A 2 -16.40 -7.48 -0.23
CA ALA A 2 -15.50 -6.91 0.77
C ALA A 2 -14.14 -6.53 0.14
N LEU A 3 -13.45 -5.57 0.74
CA LEU A 3 -12.08 -5.18 0.43
C LEU A 3 -11.12 -5.84 1.42
N ARG A 4 -10.01 -6.40 0.92
CA ARG A 4 -8.87 -6.78 1.76
C ARG A 4 -7.89 -5.62 1.81
N ILE A 5 -7.53 -5.17 3.00
CA ILE A 5 -6.44 -4.21 3.22
C ILE A 5 -5.28 -4.96 3.87
N ILE A 6 -4.10 -4.93 3.24
CA ILE A 6 -2.88 -5.57 3.75
C ILE A 6 -1.90 -4.48 4.15
N ALA A 7 -1.51 -4.46 5.42
CA ALA A 7 -0.47 -3.57 5.93
C ALA A 7 0.90 -4.24 5.81
N THR A 8 1.87 -3.57 5.18
CA THR A 8 3.28 -4.00 5.16
C THR A 8 4.21 -2.94 5.76
N GLY A 9 3.67 -1.86 6.32
CA GLY A 9 4.41 -0.75 6.90
C GLY A 9 4.69 0.37 5.90
N GLY A 10 5.96 0.70 5.72
CA GLY A 10 6.40 1.86 4.96
C GLY A 10 6.14 3.19 5.67
N THR A 11 6.43 4.30 4.98
CA THR A 11 6.24 5.65 5.53
C THR A 11 4.84 5.88 6.08
N PHE A 12 3.82 5.26 5.49
CA PHE A 12 2.42 5.36 5.92
C PHE A 12 2.24 5.11 7.43
N ASP A 13 2.85 4.03 7.94
CA ASP A 13 2.71 3.55 9.33
C ASP A 13 3.82 4.05 10.28
N LYS A 14 4.68 4.98 9.83
CA LYS A 14 5.76 5.49 10.69
C LYS A 14 5.23 6.44 11.76
N HIS A 15 5.71 6.25 12.99
CA HIS A 15 5.50 7.12 14.13
C HIS A 15 6.76 7.92 14.41
N TYR A 16 6.62 9.15 14.91
CA TYR A 16 7.75 9.93 15.38
C TYR A 16 8.07 9.57 16.84
N ASP A 17 9.26 9.02 17.07
CA ASP A 17 9.82 8.82 18.38
C ASP A 17 10.55 10.09 18.81
N GLU A 18 9.94 10.83 19.74
CA GLU A 18 10.44 12.11 20.25
C GLU A 18 11.72 11.96 21.08
N ILE A 19 11.96 10.78 21.67
CA ILE A 19 13.13 10.50 22.51
C ILE A 19 14.34 10.20 21.62
N ALA A 20 14.14 9.35 20.61
CA ALA A 20 15.20 8.98 19.67
C ALA A 20 15.37 10.00 18.54
N GLY A 21 14.40 10.89 18.33
CA GLY A 21 14.36 11.87 17.24
C GLY A 21 14.24 11.22 15.85
N LYS A 22 13.58 10.06 15.76
CA LYS A 22 13.54 9.22 14.55
C LYS A 22 12.13 8.73 14.25
N LEU A 23 11.90 8.39 12.98
CA LEU A 23 10.67 7.70 12.58
C LEU A 23 10.83 6.18 12.76
N THR A 24 9.91 5.55 13.47
CA THR A 24 9.91 4.11 13.79
C THR A 24 8.53 3.49 13.52
N PHE A 25 8.41 2.17 13.68
CA PHE A 25 7.11 1.49 13.62
C PHE A 25 6.58 1.20 15.02
N ALA A 26 5.27 1.33 15.18
CA ALA A 26 4.52 0.89 16.36
C ALA A 26 3.28 0.11 15.88
N ALA A 27 2.13 0.32 16.51
CA ALA A 27 0.87 -0.19 15.96
C ALA A 27 0.52 0.53 14.64
N SER A 28 -0.07 -0.20 13.68
CA SER A 28 -0.50 0.39 12.41
C SER A 28 -1.55 1.49 12.64
N HIS A 29 -1.52 2.52 11.80
CA HIS A 29 -2.54 3.56 11.78
C HIS A 29 -3.83 3.11 11.07
N LEU A 30 -3.82 1.96 10.39
CA LEU A 30 -4.91 1.55 9.51
C LEU A 30 -6.28 1.41 10.17
N PRO A 31 -6.43 0.90 11.40
CA PRO A 31 -7.73 0.89 12.06
C PRO A 31 -8.39 2.28 12.13
N GLN A 32 -7.60 3.30 12.45
CA GLN A 32 -8.07 4.70 12.52
C GLN A 32 -8.31 5.29 11.12
N VAL A 33 -7.43 4.99 10.17
CA VAL A 33 -7.57 5.43 8.77
C VAL A 33 -8.86 4.88 8.17
N ILE A 34 -9.14 3.58 8.35
CA ILE A 34 -10.35 2.91 7.85
C ILE A 34 -11.60 3.59 8.40
N GLN A 35 -11.65 3.84 9.72
CA GLN A 35 -12.77 4.54 10.34
C GLN A 35 -12.95 5.96 9.76
N ARG A 36 -11.85 6.69 9.55
CA ARG A 36 -11.86 8.07 9.05
C ARG A 36 -12.19 8.16 7.56
N ALA A 37 -11.84 7.16 6.77
CA ALA A 37 -12.06 7.13 5.32
C ALA A 37 -13.54 7.03 4.94
N ARG A 38 -14.41 6.61 5.87
CA ARG A 38 -15.86 6.45 5.66
C ARG A 38 -16.19 5.56 4.45
N ILE A 39 -15.35 4.57 4.18
CA ILE A 39 -15.61 3.56 3.16
C ILE A 39 -16.80 2.73 3.62
N THR A 40 -17.83 2.63 2.78
CA THR A 40 -19.07 1.91 3.09
C THR A 40 -18.98 0.41 2.76
N THR A 41 -17.97 0.03 2.00
CA THR A 41 -17.65 -1.36 1.68
C THR A 41 -17.04 -2.05 2.90
N GLU A 42 -17.43 -3.29 3.15
CA GLU A 42 -16.84 -4.11 4.20
C GLU A 42 -15.33 -4.24 4.00
N ILE A 43 -14.55 -4.11 5.08
CA ILE A 43 -13.09 -4.15 5.05
C ILE A 43 -12.59 -5.27 5.97
N ALA A 44 -11.80 -6.18 5.41
CA ALA A 44 -10.96 -7.12 6.13
C ALA A 44 -9.54 -6.56 6.20
N LEU A 45 -9.04 -6.25 7.40
CA LEU A 45 -7.68 -5.79 7.63
C LEU A 45 -6.77 -6.98 8.00
N GLU A 46 -5.62 -7.05 7.35
CA GLU A 46 -4.54 -7.98 7.67
C GLU A 46 -3.24 -7.21 7.85
N GLU A 47 -2.56 -7.44 8.97
CA GLU A 47 -1.25 -6.83 9.25
C GLU A 47 -0.16 -7.88 9.07
N LEU A 48 0.74 -7.64 8.12
CA LEU A 48 2.01 -8.35 8.01
C LEU A 48 3.07 -7.62 8.84
N PRO A 49 4.26 -8.21 9.06
CA PRO A 49 5.36 -7.49 9.71
C PRO A 49 5.59 -6.13 9.02
N LEU A 50 5.46 -5.05 9.81
CA LEU A 50 5.61 -3.69 9.31
C LEU A 50 7.10 -3.41 9.11
N LEU A 51 7.48 -3.09 7.87
CA LEU A 51 8.87 -2.92 7.46
C LEU A 51 9.06 -1.58 6.76
N ASP A 52 10.27 -1.04 6.83
CA ASP A 52 10.69 -0.06 5.83
C ASP A 52 10.85 -0.80 4.50
N SER A 53 10.35 -0.23 3.42
CA SER A 53 10.49 -0.83 2.08
C SER A 53 11.94 -1.07 1.70
N LEU A 54 12.88 -0.27 2.20
CA LEU A 54 14.32 -0.46 1.97
C LEU A 54 14.89 -1.70 2.68
N ASP A 55 14.23 -2.16 3.74
CA ASP A 55 14.62 -3.36 4.50
C ASP A 55 13.90 -4.63 4.02
N MET A 56 12.89 -4.51 3.15
CA MET A 56 12.14 -5.65 2.64
C MET A 56 13.00 -6.54 1.75
N GLN A 57 12.92 -7.85 1.99
CA GLN A 57 13.60 -8.89 1.21
C GLN A 57 12.62 -9.73 0.39
N ASP A 58 13.13 -10.62 -0.46
CA ASP A 58 12.30 -11.48 -1.31
C ASP A 58 11.33 -12.35 -0.51
N ILE A 59 11.71 -12.74 0.72
CA ILE A 59 10.83 -13.47 1.61
C ILE A 59 9.61 -12.64 2.02
N ASP A 60 9.78 -11.33 2.23
CA ASP A 60 8.69 -10.44 2.61
C ASP A 60 7.76 -10.19 1.43
N ARG A 61 8.31 -9.99 0.23
CA ARG A 61 7.51 -9.87 -1.01
C ARG A 61 6.71 -11.14 -1.29
N ARG A 62 7.30 -12.32 -1.07
CA ARG A 62 6.59 -13.61 -1.14
C ARG A 62 5.51 -13.75 -0.08
N ARG A 63 5.70 -13.19 1.12
CA ARG A 63 4.65 -13.16 2.17
C ARG A 63 3.46 -12.31 1.72
N VAL A 64 3.71 -11.14 1.12
CA VAL A 64 2.66 -10.30 0.53
C VAL A 64 1.90 -11.04 -0.57
N LEU A 65 2.61 -11.71 -1.49
CA LEU A 65 1.99 -12.53 -2.52
C LEU A 65 1.14 -13.67 -1.91
N ALA A 66 1.66 -14.39 -0.94
CA ALA A 66 0.93 -15.47 -0.27
C ALA A 66 -0.36 -14.95 0.41
N SER A 67 -0.31 -13.78 1.05
CA SER A 67 -1.50 -13.13 1.62
C SER A 67 -2.54 -12.82 0.54
N CYS A 68 -2.11 -12.25 -0.59
CA CYS A 68 -3.02 -11.98 -1.73
C CYS A 68 -3.65 -13.25 -2.31
N THR A 69 -2.88 -14.34 -2.42
CA THR A 69 -3.37 -15.62 -2.92
C THR A 69 -4.41 -16.23 -2.00
N HIS A 70 -4.23 -16.15 -0.68
CA HIS A 70 -5.15 -16.74 0.29
C HIS A 70 -6.35 -15.85 0.66
N ALA A 71 -6.31 -14.56 0.31
CA ALA A 71 -7.42 -13.65 0.54
C ALA A 71 -8.69 -14.14 -0.19
N ALA A 72 -9.81 -14.18 0.52
CA ALA A 72 -11.11 -14.52 -0.07
C ALA A 72 -11.65 -13.38 -0.95
N GLU A 73 -11.23 -12.15 -0.67
CA GLU A 73 -11.66 -10.94 -1.37
C GLU A 73 -11.01 -10.84 -2.76
N GLN A 74 -11.76 -10.28 -3.70
CA GLN A 74 -11.30 -10.07 -5.08
C GLN A 74 -10.60 -8.72 -5.27
N SER A 75 -10.90 -7.76 -4.39
CA SER A 75 -10.30 -6.42 -4.39
C SER A 75 -9.38 -6.28 -3.19
N ILE A 76 -8.10 -6.05 -3.46
CA ILE A 76 -7.04 -5.98 -2.46
C ILE A 76 -6.33 -4.64 -2.56
N VAL A 77 -6.12 -3.97 -1.42
CA VAL A 77 -5.26 -2.80 -1.32
C VAL A 77 -4.09 -3.14 -0.39
N ILE A 78 -2.87 -2.86 -0.84
CA ILE A 78 -1.64 -3.10 -0.08
C ILE A 78 -1.04 -1.76 0.28
N ILE A 79 -0.86 -1.52 1.58
CA ILE A 79 -0.15 -0.36 2.12
C ILE A 79 1.32 -0.72 2.22
N HIS A 80 2.14 -0.01 1.45
CA HIS A 80 3.55 -0.33 1.25
C HIS A 80 4.43 0.92 1.32
N GLY A 81 5.71 0.74 1.68
CA GLY A 81 6.71 1.80 1.57
C GLY A 81 7.04 2.13 0.12
N THR A 82 7.29 3.40 -0.19
CA THR A 82 7.37 3.84 -1.60
C THR A 82 8.68 3.50 -2.28
N ASP A 83 9.76 3.20 -1.55
CA ASP A 83 11.10 3.05 -2.13
C ASP A 83 11.30 1.79 -2.98
N THR A 84 10.71 0.66 -2.56
CA THR A 84 10.78 -0.63 -3.28
C THR A 84 9.40 -1.11 -3.72
N MET A 85 8.39 -0.24 -3.70
CA MET A 85 7.01 -0.54 -4.07
C MET A 85 6.89 -1.24 -5.44
N ARG A 86 7.66 -0.74 -6.42
CA ARG A 86 7.72 -1.31 -7.78
C ARG A 86 8.18 -2.76 -7.78
N GLU A 87 9.14 -3.12 -6.94
CA GLU A 87 9.68 -4.49 -6.87
C GLU A 87 8.62 -5.45 -6.33
N THR A 88 7.88 -5.06 -5.29
CA THR A 88 6.75 -5.83 -4.78
C THR A 88 5.63 -5.93 -5.81
N ALA A 89 5.29 -4.82 -6.49
CA ALA A 89 4.31 -4.81 -7.57
C ALA A 89 4.70 -5.75 -8.71
N ALA A 90 5.99 -5.87 -9.04
CA ALA A 90 6.48 -6.81 -10.05
C ALA A 90 6.31 -8.27 -9.65
N VAL A 91 6.57 -8.62 -8.38
CA VAL A 91 6.31 -9.97 -7.86
C VAL A 91 4.82 -10.33 -7.95
N LEU A 92 3.95 -9.39 -7.58
CA LEU A 92 2.49 -9.58 -7.61
C LEU A 92 1.97 -9.67 -9.06
N GLY A 93 2.44 -8.77 -9.93
CA GLY A 93 2.03 -8.71 -11.33
C GLY A 93 2.41 -9.97 -12.11
N ALA A 94 3.61 -10.50 -11.87
CA ALA A 94 4.08 -11.73 -12.49
C ALA A 94 3.29 -12.97 -12.06
N ALA A 95 2.66 -12.95 -10.88
CA ALA A 95 1.84 -14.06 -10.40
C ALA A 95 0.49 -14.19 -11.12
N ALA A 96 0.04 -13.14 -11.81
CA ALA A 96 -1.18 -13.14 -12.64
C ALA A 96 -2.42 -13.71 -11.93
N LEU A 97 -2.63 -13.32 -10.66
CA LEU A 97 -3.82 -13.71 -9.91
C LEU A 97 -5.07 -13.11 -10.56
N ASP A 98 -6.17 -13.85 -10.58
CA ASP A 98 -7.49 -13.36 -11.00
C ASP A 98 -8.14 -12.50 -9.90
N LYS A 99 -7.45 -11.42 -9.53
CA LYS A 99 -7.81 -10.48 -8.45
C LYS A 99 -7.39 -9.06 -8.86
N THR A 100 -8.10 -8.04 -8.37
CA THR A 100 -7.69 -6.63 -8.51
C THR A 100 -6.84 -6.24 -7.30
N ILE A 101 -5.55 -6.03 -7.52
CA ILE A 101 -4.58 -5.71 -6.46
C ILE A 101 -4.02 -4.31 -6.69
N VAL A 102 -4.19 -3.43 -5.72
CA VAL A 102 -3.71 -2.05 -5.77
C VAL A 102 -2.67 -1.82 -4.69
N VAL A 103 -1.43 -1.54 -5.09
CA VAL A 103 -0.36 -1.14 -4.18
C VAL A 103 -0.37 0.38 -4.03
N THR A 104 -0.35 0.85 -2.79
CA THR A 104 -0.33 2.27 -2.46
C THR A 104 0.54 2.52 -1.23
N GLY A 105 0.74 3.79 -0.89
CA GLY A 105 1.58 4.21 0.22
C GLY A 105 1.46 5.72 0.46
N ALA A 106 2.45 6.27 1.14
CA ALA A 106 2.53 7.70 1.42
C ALA A 106 3.97 8.18 1.35
N MET A 107 4.16 9.44 0.97
CA MET A 107 5.45 10.12 1.11
C MET A 107 5.61 10.77 2.49
N ILE A 108 4.49 11.06 3.15
CA ILE A 108 4.45 11.67 4.49
C ILE A 108 3.68 10.73 5.43
N PRO A 109 4.20 10.37 6.62
CA PRO A 109 3.50 9.50 7.55
C PRO A 109 2.11 9.97 7.93
N TYR A 110 1.16 9.04 8.12
CA TYR A 110 -0.24 9.38 8.37
C TYR A 110 -0.43 10.31 9.59
N ALA A 111 0.37 10.11 10.64
CA ALA A 111 0.31 10.90 11.86
C ALA A 111 0.76 12.37 11.68
N ILE A 112 1.42 12.70 10.57
CA ILE A 112 1.94 14.05 10.31
C ILE A 112 0.92 14.89 9.53
N ALA A 113 0.77 16.16 9.92
CA ALA A 113 -0.11 17.10 9.24
C ALA A 113 0.21 17.22 7.75
N ASN A 114 -0.81 17.41 6.92
CA ASN A 114 -0.71 17.47 5.46
C ASN A 114 -0.16 16.18 4.81
N SER A 115 -0.31 15.04 5.47
CA SER A 115 0.01 13.74 4.89
C SER A 115 -0.87 13.38 3.68
N ASP A 116 -0.25 12.78 2.66
CA ASP A 116 -0.90 12.22 1.48
C ASP A 116 -1.52 10.83 1.74
N ALA A 117 -1.27 10.23 2.92
CA ALA A 117 -1.68 8.88 3.26
C ALA A 117 -3.19 8.64 3.14
N LEU A 118 -4.02 9.51 3.73
CA LEU A 118 -5.47 9.32 3.74
C LEU A 118 -6.08 9.43 2.34
N PHE A 119 -5.56 10.36 1.53
CA PHE A 119 -6.00 10.51 0.14
C PHE A 119 -5.61 9.29 -0.69
N ASN A 120 -4.35 8.88 -0.65
CA ASN A 120 -3.86 7.71 -1.40
C ASN A 120 -4.60 6.43 -1.00
N PHE A 121 -4.88 6.24 0.30
CA PHE A 121 -5.67 5.12 0.80
C PHE A 121 -7.08 5.09 0.20
N GLY A 122 -7.83 6.19 0.33
CA GLY A 122 -9.19 6.28 -0.20
C GLY A 122 -9.24 6.11 -1.72
N PHE A 123 -8.28 6.72 -2.42
CA PHE A 123 -8.13 6.58 -3.87
C PHE A 123 -7.87 5.12 -4.26
N ALA A 124 -6.91 4.45 -3.63
CA ALA A 124 -6.60 3.05 -3.90
C ALA A 124 -7.78 2.11 -3.64
N CYS A 125 -8.57 2.36 -2.58
CA CYS A 125 -9.79 1.60 -2.32
C CYS A 125 -10.84 1.78 -3.42
N GLY A 126 -10.98 2.98 -3.97
CA GLY A 126 -11.84 3.22 -5.13
C GLY A 126 -11.34 2.50 -6.38
N VAL A 127 -10.04 2.55 -6.65
CA VAL A 127 -9.40 1.88 -7.78
C VAL A 127 -9.59 0.36 -7.71
N ALA A 128 -9.37 -0.26 -6.54
CA ALA A 128 -9.49 -1.70 -6.35
C ALA A 128 -10.91 -2.24 -6.62
N GLN A 129 -11.92 -1.37 -6.49
CA GLN A 129 -13.32 -1.71 -6.77
C GLN A 129 -13.74 -1.40 -8.21
N ALA A 130 -13.02 -0.51 -8.90
CA ALA A 130 -13.42 -0.01 -10.22
C ALA A 130 -12.69 -0.72 -11.38
N LEU A 131 -11.49 -1.23 -11.14
CA LEU A 131 -10.67 -1.84 -12.18
C LEU A 131 -10.88 -3.36 -12.30
N PRO A 132 -10.69 -3.92 -13.51
CA PRO A 132 -10.68 -5.37 -13.70
C PRO A 132 -9.50 -6.02 -12.96
N PRO A 133 -9.48 -7.37 -12.86
CA PRO A 133 -8.35 -8.11 -12.33
C PRO A 133 -7.02 -7.68 -12.95
N GLY A 134 -6.02 -7.51 -12.11
CA GLY A 134 -4.73 -6.93 -12.47
C GLY A 134 -4.03 -6.31 -11.26
N VAL A 135 -2.74 -5.99 -11.44
CA VAL A 135 -1.93 -5.34 -10.40
C VAL A 135 -1.63 -3.90 -10.81
N TYR A 136 -1.93 -2.97 -9.91
CA TYR A 136 -1.83 -1.55 -10.16
C TYR A 136 -1.06 -0.86 -9.03
N VAL A 137 -0.35 0.22 -9.35
CA VAL A 137 0.14 1.19 -8.38
C VAL A 137 -0.78 2.41 -8.44
N ALA A 138 -1.34 2.79 -7.29
CA ALA A 138 -2.20 3.97 -7.17
C ALA A 138 -1.57 4.97 -6.20
N MET A 139 -1.01 6.04 -6.75
CA MET A 139 -0.29 7.09 -6.01
C MET A 139 -0.54 8.45 -6.66
N ASN A 140 -0.60 9.51 -5.85
CA ASN A 140 -0.71 10.89 -6.35
C ASN A 140 -1.90 11.12 -7.30
N GLY A 141 -3.01 10.40 -7.10
CA GLY A 141 -4.21 10.51 -7.94
C GLY A 141 -4.07 9.89 -9.35
N LYS A 142 -3.02 9.10 -9.58
CA LYS A 142 -2.75 8.41 -10.84
C LYS A 142 -2.72 6.90 -10.62
N ILE A 143 -3.09 6.17 -11.67
CA ILE A 143 -3.09 4.72 -11.71
C ILE A 143 -2.05 4.30 -12.74
N PHE A 144 -1.20 3.34 -12.37
CA PHE A 144 -0.21 2.76 -13.26
C PHE A 144 -0.33 1.24 -13.23
N ALA A 145 -0.08 0.60 -14.37
CA ALA A 145 0.18 -0.84 -14.39
C ALA A 145 1.48 -1.13 -13.64
N TRP A 146 1.55 -2.28 -12.97
CA TRP A 146 2.70 -2.69 -12.16
C TRP A 146 4.05 -2.66 -12.90
N ASP A 147 4.04 -2.82 -14.22
CA ASP A 147 5.21 -2.85 -15.11
C ASP A 147 5.47 -1.52 -15.85
N LYS A 148 4.64 -0.49 -15.62
CA LYS A 148 4.67 0.82 -16.30
C LYS A 148 4.79 1.99 -15.34
N VAL A 149 5.55 1.81 -14.26
CA VAL A 149 5.65 2.79 -13.18
C VAL A 149 7.05 2.87 -12.58
N GLU A 150 7.48 4.07 -12.24
CA GLU A 150 8.74 4.34 -11.54
C GLU A 150 8.56 5.45 -10.47
N LYS A 151 9.33 5.39 -9.38
CA LYS A 151 9.34 6.46 -8.37
C LYS A 151 10.36 7.53 -8.77
N ASN A 152 9.87 8.72 -9.08
CA ASN A 152 10.73 9.89 -9.21
C ASN A 152 11.15 10.37 -7.80
N ARG A 153 12.33 9.91 -7.35
CA ARG A 153 12.85 10.22 -6.01
C ARG A 153 13.10 11.71 -5.80
N ALA A 154 13.47 12.45 -6.86
CA ALA A 154 13.74 13.88 -6.78
C ALA A 154 12.45 14.69 -6.60
N ALA A 155 11.39 14.32 -7.31
CA ALA A 155 10.10 15.00 -7.24
C ALA A 155 9.17 14.46 -6.15
N GLY A 156 9.46 13.28 -5.59
CA GLY A 156 8.62 12.65 -4.57
C GLY A 156 7.26 12.17 -5.11
N VAL A 157 7.21 11.76 -6.38
CA VAL A 157 5.98 11.29 -7.05
C VAL A 157 6.24 10.04 -7.87
N PHE A 158 5.16 9.35 -8.28
CA PHE A 158 5.21 8.26 -9.25
C PHE A 158 4.89 8.76 -10.66
N GLU A 159 5.63 8.23 -11.64
CA GLU A 159 5.51 8.58 -13.06
C GLU A 159 5.52 7.33 -13.95
N PRO A 160 5.00 7.43 -15.20
CA PRO A 160 5.09 6.34 -16.15
C PRO A 160 6.54 6.00 -16.46
N LEU A 161 6.83 4.70 -16.67
CA LEU A 161 8.11 4.22 -17.16
C LEU A 161 8.41 4.71 -18.59
#